data_AF-A0A1V9FHG9-F1
#
_entry.id   AF-A0A1V9FHG9-F1
#
_cell.length_a   1.000
_cell.length_b   1.000
_cell.length_c   1.000
_cell.angle_alpha   90.00
_cell.angle_beta   90.00
_cell.angle_gamma   90.00
#
_symmetry.space_group_name_H-M   'P 1'
#
loop_
_entity.id
_entity.type
_entity.pdbx_description
1 polymer ?
#
loop_
_entity_poly.entity_id
_entity_poly.type
_entity_poly.pdbx_seq_one_letter_code
_entity_poly.pdbx_strand_id
1 'polypeptide(L)'
;MENMKRYILIVMKVLCFMFLPGVVSAQSQYAYFKSTTKSLVDYLVKYDTARIHGLFDENKRYEEVKDGIKNDGKMITAIMKKYGAQVLDSISLEKGKNDENVVLITLLNMTDSSLNLKKCELVVFFYPDRFLPYSKKVLNYVLFKTLLKEPEEKFMPLPPDFKQMQH
;
A
#
# COMPACT_ATOMS: atom_id res chain seq x y z
N MET A 1 -29.21 -48.12 13.96
CA MET A 1 -29.39 -47.01 13.00
C MET A 1 -28.82 -45.67 13.51
N GLU A 2 -28.81 -45.39 14.82
CA GLU A 2 -28.19 -44.20 15.42
C GLU A 2 -26.66 -44.13 15.27
N ASN A 3 -25.95 -45.26 15.39
CA ASN A 3 -24.49 -45.28 15.32
C ASN A 3 -23.94 -44.86 13.94
N MET A 4 -24.70 -45.10 12.86
CA MET A 4 -24.33 -44.73 11.49
C MET A 4 -24.44 -43.20 11.28
N LYS A 5 -25.44 -42.55 11.89
CA LYS A 5 -25.58 -41.08 11.86
C LYS A 5 -24.46 -40.37 12.61
N ARG A 6 -24.02 -40.91 13.77
CA ARG A 6 -22.86 -40.38 14.50
C ARG A 6 -21.57 -40.52 13.70
N TYR A 7 -21.37 -41.64 13.02
CA TYR A 7 -20.18 -41.85 12.18
C TYR A 7 -20.12 -40.87 11.01
N ILE A 8 -21.24 -40.65 10.31
CA ILE A 8 -21.33 -39.68 9.20
C ILE A 8 -21.05 -38.25 9.69
N LEU A 9 -21.57 -37.88 10.87
CA LEU A 9 -21.35 -36.55 11.44
C LEU A 9 -19.88 -36.31 11.85
N ILE A 10 -19.21 -37.34 12.39
CA ILE A 10 -17.79 -37.29 12.76
C ILE A 10 -16.94 -37.21 11.49
N VAL A 11 -17.23 -38.05 10.49
CA VAL A 11 -16.51 -38.05 9.20
C VAL A 11 -16.70 -36.72 8.47
N MET A 12 -17.90 -36.12 8.46
CA MET A 12 -18.11 -34.78 7.90
C MET A 12 -17.35 -33.69 8.65
N LYS A 13 -17.34 -33.72 10.00
CA LYS A 13 -16.56 -32.74 10.78
C LYS A 13 -15.06 -32.87 10.49
N VAL A 14 -14.55 -34.09 10.41
CA VAL A 14 -13.14 -34.36 10.09
C VAL A 14 -12.82 -33.94 8.65
N LEU A 15 -13.67 -34.25 7.67
CA LEU A 15 -13.50 -33.77 6.29
C LEU A 15 -13.56 -32.24 6.19
N CYS A 16 -14.46 -31.56 6.91
CA CYS A 16 -14.46 -30.11 6.96
C CYS A 16 -13.15 -29.55 7.54
N PHE A 17 -12.56 -30.18 8.57
CA PHE A 17 -11.27 -29.76 9.12
C PHE A 17 -10.09 -30.03 8.19
N MET A 18 -10.13 -31.10 7.38
CA MET A 18 -9.02 -31.45 6.47
C MET A 18 -9.05 -30.66 5.15
N PHE A 19 -10.21 -30.15 4.71
CA PHE A 19 -10.35 -29.43 3.44
C PHE A 19 -10.47 -27.89 3.57
N LEU A 20 -10.48 -27.33 4.79
CA LEU A 20 -10.53 -25.87 5.04
C LEU A 20 -9.23 -25.13 5.41
N PRO A 21 -8.02 -25.72 5.52
CA PRO A 21 -6.85 -24.95 5.95
C PRO A 21 -6.43 -23.86 4.94
N GLY A 22 -6.73 -24.04 3.65
CA GLY A 22 -6.38 -23.08 2.59
C GLY A 22 -7.27 -21.82 2.53
N VAL A 23 -8.54 -21.92 2.92
CA VAL A 23 -9.47 -20.76 2.90
C VAL A 23 -9.24 -19.88 4.13
N VAL A 24 -8.98 -20.49 5.29
CA VAL A 24 -8.69 -19.76 6.54
C VAL A 24 -7.35 -19.02 6.45
N SER A 25 -6.33 -19.62 5.82
CA SER A 25 -5.03 -18.95 5.65
C SER A 25 -5.11 -17.72 4.73
N ALA A 26 -5.77 -17.83 3.57
CA ALA A 26 -5.91 -16.73 2.62
C ALA A 26 -6.72 -15.56 3.20
N GLN A 27 -7.81 -15.84 3.93
CA GLN A 27 -8.62 -14.80 4.56
C GLN A 27 -7.88 -14.09 5.70
N SER A 28 -7.10 -14.84 6.49
CA SER A 28 -6.25 -14.26 7.55
C SER A 28 -5.14 -13.36 6.99
N GLN A 29 -4.61 -13.71 5.83
CA GLN A 29 -3.53 -12.98 5.18
C GLN A 29 -4.03 -11.69 4.50
N TYR A 30 -5.19 -11.76 3.83
CA TYR A 30 -5.84 -10.55 3.31
C TYR A 30 -6.15 -9.55 4.42
N ALA A 31 -6.69 -10.03 5.56
CA ALA A 31 -6.96 -9.19 6.72
C ALA A 31 -5.68 -8.55 7.27
N TYR A 32 -4.57 -9.31 7.29
CA TYR A 32 -3.27 -8.81 7.68
C TYR A 32 -2.79 -7.68 6.74
N PHE A 33 -2.75 -7.91 5.43
CA PHE A 33 -2.31 -6.90 4.46
C PHE A 33 -3.15 -5.64 4.56
N LYS A 34 -4.48 -5.79 4.61
CA LYS A 34 -5.41 -4.68 4.80
C LYS A 34 -5.10 -3.87 6.06
N SER A 35 -4.88 -4.55 7.19
CA SER A 35 -4.54 -3.89 8.46
C SER A 35 -3.20 -3.16 8.39
N THR A 36 -2.17 -3.78 7.82
CA THR A 36 -0.83 -3.19 7.69
C THR A 36 -0.85 -1.97 6.77
N THR A 37 -1.58 -2.04 5.65
CA THR A 37 -1.77 -0.90 4.74
C THR A 37 -2.48 0.26 5.44
N LYS A 38 -3.52 -0.02 6.26
CA LYS A 38 -4.17 1.02 7.09
C LYS A 38 -3.19 1.65 8.09
N SER A 39 -2.40 0.84 8.78
CA SER A 39 -1.37 1.36 9.69
C SER A 39 -0.32 2.22 8.97
N LEU A 40 0.11 1.82 7.77
CA LEU A 40 1.03 2.61 6.95
C LEU A 40 0.45 4.00 6.65
N VAL A 41 -0.82 4.07 6.24
CA VAL A 41 -1.50 5.35 5.99
C VAL A 41 -1.54 6.20 7.26
N ASP A 42 -1.92 5.62 8.40
CA ASP A 42 -1.96 6.33 9.68
C ASP A 42 -0.59 6.90 10.06
N TYR A 43 0.49 6.16 9.81
CA TYR A 43 1.85 6.61 10.08
C TYR A 43 2.30 7.69 9.09
N LEU A 44 1.92 7.60 7.81
CA LEU A 44 2.20 8.63 6.80
C LEU A 44 1.53 9.96 7.16
N VAL A 45 0.27 9.95 7.62
CA VAL A 45 -0.44 11.15 8.06
C VAL A 45 0.21 11.80 9.28
N LYS A 46 0.75 10.98 10.18
CA LYS A 46 1.44 11.42 11.40
C LYS A 46 2.92 11.75 11.19
N TYR A 47 3.47 11.48 10.00
CA TYR A 47 4.90 11.54 9.71
C TYR A 47 5.76 10.69 10.67
N ASP A 48 5.22 9.56 11.15
CA ASP A 48 5.90 8.67 12.10
C ASP A 48 6.88 7.75 11.36
N THR A 49 8.05 8.29 11.03
CA THR A 49 9.10 7.59 10.25
C THR A 49 9.60 6.34 10.95
N ALA A 50 9.65 6.32 12.28
CA ALA A 50 10.10 5.14 13.04
C ALA A 50 9.13 3.97 12.89
N ARG A 51 7.82 4.22 12.98
CA ARG A 51 6.81 3.17 12.77
C ARG A 51 6.71 2.77 11.31
N ILE A 52 6.87 3.71 10.37
CA ILE A 52 6.96 3.37 8.94
C ILE A 52 8.14 2.44 8.73
N HIS A 53 9.34 2.79 9.19
CA HIS A 53 10.54 1.94 9.10
C HIS A 53 10.29 0.53 9.65
N GLY A 54 9.61 0.41 10.79
CA GLY A 54 9.27 -0.89 11.39
C GLY A 54 8.35 -1.79 10.54
N LEU A 55 7.61 -1.23 9.58
CA LEU A 55 6.79 -2.01 8.63
C LEU A 55 7.62 -2.67 7.52
N PHE A 56 8.79 -2.13 7.22
CA PHE A 56 9.69 -2.65 6.19
C PHE A 56 10.60 -3.75 6.74
N ASP A 57 11.21 -4.47 5.82
CA ASP A 57 12.39 -5.28 6.10
C ASP A 57 13.61 -4.35 6.31
N GLU A 58 14.52 -4.74 7.19
CA GLU A 58 15.74 -3.96 7.55
C GLU A 58 16.72 -3.82 6.36
N ASN A 59 16.47 -4.55 5.28
CA ASN A 59 17.26 -4.54 4.07
C ASN A 59 16.90 -3.36 3.15
N LYS A 60 17.73 -2.30 3.17
CA LYS A 60 18.01 -1.25 2.14
C LYS A 60 16.85 -0.48 1.46
N ARG A 61 15.62 -1.00 1.36
CA ARG A 61 14.52 -0.40 0.58
C ARG A 61 13.82 0.74 1.31
N TYR A 62 13.90 0.81 2.64
CA TYR A 62 13.40 1.99 3.36
C TYR A 62 14.14 3.27 2.96
N GLU A 63 15.44 3.18 2.66
CA GLU A 63 16.24 4.33 2.23
C GLU A 63 15.73 4.96 0.94
N GLU A 64 15.10 4.18 0.05
CA GLU A 64 14.51 4.65 -1.20
C GLU A 64 13.20 5.42 -0.97
N VAL A 65 12.51 5.13 0.14
CA VAL A 65 11.15 5.62 0.42
C VAL A 65 11.17 6.80 1.41
N LYS A 66 12.18 6.88 2.28
CA LYS A 66 12.27 7.87 3.36
C LYS A 66 12.12 9.32 2.86
N ASP A 67 12.68 9.63 1.70
CA ASP A 67 12.68 10.99 1.12
C ASP A 67 11.28 11.37 0.61
N GLY A 68 10.46 10.39 0.24
CA GLY A 68 9.08 10.56 -0.19
C GLY A 68 8.07 10.70 0.95
N ILE A 69 8.34 10.13 2.14
CA ILE A 69 7.38 10.05 3.27
C ILE A 69 6.73 11.39 3.58
N LYS A 70 7.51 12.47 3.67
CA LYS A 70 6.98 13.79 4.04
C LYS A 70 6.06 14.35 2.95
N ASN A 71 6.40 14.18 1.68
CA ASN A 71 5.60 14.69 0.57
C ASN A 71 4.33 13.86 0.37
N ASP A 72 4.43 12.55 0.54
CA ASP A 72 3.30 11.63 0.43
C ASP A 72 2.35 11.78 1.62
N GLY A 73 2.87 11.91 2.84
CA GLY A 73 2.09 12.20 4.04
C GLY A 73 1.30 13.51 3.92
N LYS A 74 1.91 14.58 3.36
CA LYS A 74 1.21 15.84 3.08
C LYS A 74 0.04 15.66 2.13
N MET A 75 0.26 14.92 1.04
CA MET A 75 -0.78 14.68 0.04
C MET A 75 -1.94 13.87 0.61
N ILE A 76 -1.63 12.77 1.31
CA ILE A 76 -2.64 11.91 1.95
C ILE A 76 -3.43 12.71 2.99
N THR A 77 -2.74 13.50 3.82
CA THR A 77 -3.39 14.36 4.83
C THR A 77 -4.33 15.38 4.19
N ALA A 78 -3.92 16.01 3.08
CA ALA A 78 -4.74 16.98 2.36
C ALA A 78 -6.03 16.33 1.82
N ILE A 79 -5.92 15.14 1.23
CA ILE A 79 -7.07 14.36 0.75
C ILE A 79 -7.98 13.97 1.91
N MET A 80 -7.44 13.37 2.98
CA MET A 80 -8.23 12.93 4.13
C MET A 80 -8.91 14.08 4.87
N LYS A 81 -8.28 15.25 4.95
CA LYS A 81 -8.90 16.44 5.54
C LYS A 81 -10.12 16.92 4.73
N LYS A 82 -10.08 16.75 3.41
CA LYS A 82 -11.15 17.22 2.51
C LYS A 82 -12.28 16.19 2.35
N TYR A 83 -11.95 14.91 2.26
CA TYR A 83 -12.90 13.84 1.91
C TYR A 83 -13.17 12.85 3.04
N GLY A 84 -12.45 12.97 4.17
CA GLY A 84 -12.58 12.08 5.32
C GLY A 84 -11.79 10.77 5.19
N ALA A 85 -11.87 9.94 6.23
CA ALA A 85 -11.14 8.67 6.31
C ALA A 85 -11.81 7.50 5.56
N GLN A 86 -13.05 7.66 5.09
CA GLN A 86 -13.81 6.62 4.35
C GLN A 86 -13.12 6.21 3.04
N VAL A 87 -12.24 7.06 2.54
CA VAL A 87 -11.33 6.81 1.43
C VAL A 87 -10.49 5.52 1.62
N LEU A 88 -10.27 5.09 2.87
CA LEU A 88 -9.49 3.89 3.20
C LEU A 88 -10.28 2.58 3.14
N ASP A 89 -11.56 2.62 2.74
CA ASP A 89 -12.39 1.43 2.63
C ASP A 89 -12.38 0.81 1.22
N SER A 90 -11.94 1.56 0.20
CA SER A 90 -11.68 1.06 -1.15
C SER A 90 -10.30 0.40 -1.25
N ILE A 91 -10.18 -0.80 -0.70
CA ILE A 91 -8.94 -1.60 -0.71
C ILE A 91 -9.13 -2.83 -1.62
N SER A 92 -8.36 -2.92 -2.70
CA SER A 92 -8.27 -4.13 -3.53
C SER A 92 -6.94 -4.86 -3.27
N LEU A 93 -6.95 -6.19 -3.44
CA LEU A 93 -5.76 -7.03 -3.44
C LEU A 93 -5.57 -7.60 -4.85
N GLU A 94 -4.37 -7.47 -5.37
CA GLU A 94 -3.95 -7.97 -6.67
C GLU A 94 -2.64 -8.76 -6.54
N LYS A 95 -2.34 -9.61 -7.53
CA LYS A 95 -1.02 -10.23 -7.65
C LYS A 95 -0.17 -9.40 -8.59
N GLY A 96 1.00 -8.98 -8.10
CA GLY A 96 2.00 -8.26 -8.88
C GLY A 96 2.69 -9.16 -9.91
N LYS A 97 3.49 -8.55 -10.79
CA LYS A 97 4.19 -9.26 -11.89
C LYS A 97 5.19 -10.32 -11.41
N ASN A 98 5.69 -10.21 -10.18
CA ASN A 98 6.69 -11.12 -9.60
C ASN A 98 6.14 -11.98 -8.45
N ASP A 99 4.84 -12.33 -8.48
CA ASP A 99 4.08 -12.99 -7.40
C ASP A 99 3.94 -12.16 -6.10
N GLU A 100 4.26 -10.88 -6.15
CA GLU A 100 4.08 -9.95 -5.02
C GLU A 100 2.60 -9.85 -4.67
N ASN A 101 2.32 -9.68 -3.38
CA ASN A 101 0.97 -9.36 -2.92
C ASN A 101 0.82 -7.83 -2.97
N VAL A 102 -0.10 -7.32 -3.79
CA VAL A 102 -0.25 -5.87 -4.02
C VAL A 102 -1.58 -5.40 -3.45
N VAL A 103 -1.53 -4.44 -2.54
CA VAL A 103 -2.73 -3.78 -2.01
C VAL A 103 -2.83 -2.39 -2.61
N LEU A 104 -3.96 -2.09 -3.24
CA LEU A 104 -4.24 -0.78 -3.82
C LEU A 104 -5.33 -0.08 -3.00
N ILE A 105 -5.04 1.16 -2.59
CA ILE A 105 -6.01 2.07 -1.97
C ILE A 105 -6.25 3.23 -2.94
N THR A 106 -7.48 3.36 -3.40
CA THR A 106 -7.88 4.56 -4.15
C THR A 106 -8.13 5.71 -3.19
N LEU A 107 -7.21 6.67 -3.16
CA LEU A 107 -7.29 7.84 -2.27
C LEU A 107 -8.20 8.93 -2.85
N LEU A 108 -8.24 9.04 -4.17
CA LEU A 108 -9.09 9.97 -4.89
C LEU A 108 -9.37 9.42 -6.29
N ASN A 109 -10.65 9.33 -6.67
CA ASN A 109 -11.06 8.89 -8.01
C ASN A 109 -11.93 9.94 -8.72
N MET A 110 -11.72 11.21 -8.37
CA MET A 110 -12.45 12.33 -8.95
C MET A 110 -11.50 13.49 -9.18
N THR A 111 -11.83 14.31 -10.17
CA THR A 111 -11.10 15.55 -10.45
C THR A 111 -11.30 16.56 -9.33
N ASP A 112 -10.18 17.05 -8.78
CA ASP A 112 -10.12 18.10 -7.76
C ASP A 112 -9.12 19.18 -8.17
N SER A 113 -9.63 20.32 -8.63
CA SER A 113 -8.83 21.48 -9.02
C SER A 113 -8.08 22.13 -7.86
N SER A 114 -8.62 22.07 -6.63
CA SER A 114 -7.97 22.66 -5.45
C SER A 114 -6.74 21.89 -4.99
N LEU A 115 -6.71 20.58 -5.24
CA LEU A 115 -5.56 19.71 -4.98
C LEU A 115 -4.69 19.49 -6.23
N ASN A 116 -5.08 20.04 -7.38
CA ASN A 116 -4.46 19.81 -8.69
C ASN A 116 -4.40 18.31 -9.07
N LEU A 117 -5.45 17.55 -8.78
CA LEU A 117 -5.50 16.08 -8.98
C LEU A 117 -6.67 15.64 -9.86
N LYS A 118 -6.46 14.58 -10.64
CA LYS A 118 -7.51 13.78 -11.30
C LYS A 118 -7.76 12.46 -10.58
N LYS A 119 -6.67 11.85 -10.09
CA LYS A 119 -6.67 10.55 -9.41
C LYS A 119 -5.49 10.50 -8.45
N CYS A 120 -5.66 9.82 -7.33
CA CYS A 120 -4.57 9.50 -6.41
C CYS A 120 -4.76 8.09 -5.85
N GLU A 121 -3.72 7.27 -5.90
CA GLU A 121 -3.75 5.88 -5.46
C GLU A 121 -2.48 5.54 -4.70
N LEU A 122 -2.63 4.88 -3.56
CA LEU A 122 -1.52 4.29 -2.82
C LEU A 122 -1.45 2.81 -3.14
N VAL A 123 -0.30 2.37 -3.63
CA VAL A 123 -0.03 0.97 -3.95
C VAL A 123 1.03 0.47 -2.98
N VAL A 124 0.70 -0.60 -2.24
CA VAL A 124 1.58 -1.21 -1.23
C VAL A 124 1.92 -2.62 -1.68
N PHE A 125 3.21 -2.89 -1.78
CA PHE A 125 3.76 -4.16 -2.19
C PHE A 125 4.17 -4.94 -0.94
N PHE A 126 3.77 -6.20 -0.87
CA PHE A 126 4.17 -7.15 0.15
C PHE A 126 4.93 -8.29 -0.50
N TYR A 127 5.82 -8.92 0.27
CA TYR A 127 6.59 -10.06 -0.20
C TYR A 127 5.66 -11.23 -0.61
N PRO A 128 6.06 -12.02 -1.62
CA PRO A 128 5.40 -13.28 -1.93
C PRO A 128 5.43 -14.25 -0.75
N ASP A 129 4.44 -15.15 -0.67
CA ASP A 129 4.24 -16.06 0.47
C ASP A 129 5.43 -17.01 0.69
N ARG A 130 6.17 -17.31 -0.39
CA ARG A 130 7.41 -18.12 -0.35
C ARG A 130 8.53 -17.49 0.50
N PHE A 131 8.45 -16.20 0.82
CA PHE A 131 9.40 -15.51 1.69
C PHE A 131 8.89 -15.49 3.14
N LEU A 132 8.67 -16.66 3.75
CA LEU A 132 7.99 -16.81 5.04
C LEU A 132 8.42 -15.87 6.18
N PRO A 133 9.70 -15.54 6.42
CA PRO A 133 10.07 -14.56 7.45
C PRO A 133 9.67 -13.10 7.11
N TYR A 134 9.50 -12.78 5.83
CA TYR A 134 9.18 -11.44 5.32
C TYR A 134 7.77 -11.34 4.72
N SER A 135 7.02 -12.43 4.65
CA SER A 135 5.67 -12.52 4.06
C SER A 135 4.66 -11.52 4.62
N LYS A 136 4.95 -10.98 5.81
CA LYS A 136 4.17 -9.98 6.53
C LYS A 136 4.81 -8.57 6.53
N LYS A 137 5.96 -8.38 5.88
CA LYS A 137 6.63 -7.08 5.78
C LYS A 137 6.22 -6.36 4.50
N VAL A 138 6.22 -5.03 4.57
CA VAL A 138 6.06 -4.18 3.38
C VAL A 138 7.35 -4.23 2.59
N LEU A 139 7.25 -4.62 1.32
CA LEU A 139 8.34 -4.62 0.36
C LEU A 139 8.61 -3.21 -0.15
N ASN A 140 7.55 -2.48 -0.52
CA ASN A 140 7.60 -1.10 -0.98
C ASN A 140 6.20 -0.45 -0.90
N TYR A 141 6.11 0.87 -1.01
CA TYR A 141 4.88 1.54 -1.40
C TYR A 141 5.15 2.64 -2.43
N VAL A 142 4.16 2.95 -3.25
CA VAL A 142 4.20 4.03 -4.24
C VAL A 142 2.90 4.81 -4.19
N LEU A 143 2.99 6.14 -4.14
CA LEU A 143 1.85 7.04 -4.24
C LEU A 143 1.72 7.58 -5.67
N PHE A 144 0.81 7.00 -6.46
CA PHE A 144 0.51 7.47 -7.80
C PHE A 144 -0.40 8.69 -7.74
N LYS A 145 -0.03 9.72 -8.50
CA LYS A 145 -0.73 11.01 -8.60
C LYS A 145 -0.92 11.33 -10.07
N THR A 146 -2.15 11.50 -10.51
CA THR A 146 -2.44 12.04 -11.83
C THR A 146 -2.79 13.50 -11.66
N LEU A 147 -1.91 14.41 -12.08
CA LEU A 147 -2.09 15.84 -11.92
C LEU A 147 -3.06 16.41 -12.98
N LEU A 148 -3.71 17.53 -12.65
CA LEU A 148 -4.49 18.29 -13.62
C LEU A 148 -3.59 19.13 -14.53
N LYS A 149 -2.57 19.77 -13.96
CA LYS A 149 -1.50 20.48 -14.65
C LYS A 149 -0.17 20.09 -14.05
N GLU A 150 0.83 19.87 -14.88
CA GLU A 150 2.20 19.70 -14.38
C GLU A 150 2.69 21.03 -13.79
N PRO A 151 3.46 20.98 -12.68
CA PRO A 151 4.11 22.19 -12.20
C PRO A 151 5.04 22.71 -13.29
N GLU A 152 4.88 23.98 -13.67
CA GLU A 152 5.78 24.61 -14.64
C GLU A 152 7.22 24.44 -14.12
N GLU A 153 8.08 23.78 -14.89
CA GLU A 153 9.51 23.83 -14.67
C GLU A 153 9.89 25.31 -14.76
N LYS A 154 10.26 25.90 -13.62
CA LYS A 154 10.90 27.20 -13.63
C LYS A 154 12.22 27.01 -14.35
N PHE A 155 12.23 27.30 -15.65
CA PHE A 155 13.46 27.57 -16.38
C PHE A 155 14.19 28.66 -15.61
N MET A 156 15.21 28.27 -14.84
CA MET A 156 16.16 29.24 -14.34
C MET A 156 16.89 29.76 -15.58
N PRO A 157 16.81 31.07 -15.90
CA PRO A 157 17.67 31.59 -16.94
C PRO A 157 19.11 31.28 -16.54
N LEU A 158 19.89 30.75 -17.50
CA LEU A 158 21.31 30.49 -17.27
C LEU A 158 21.95 31.77 -16.71
N PRO A 159 22.76 31.67 -15.64
CA PRO A 159 23.45 32.84 -15.11
C PRO A 159 24.27 33.50 -16.23
N PRO A 160 24.35 34.84 -16.25
CA PRO A 160 25.00 35.59 -17.33
C PRO A 160 26.46 35.16 -17.57
N ASP A 161 27.11 34.61 -16.56
CA ASP A 161 28.51 34.17 -16.59
C ASP A 161 28.73 32.88 -17.40
N PHE A 162 27.66 32.11 -17.66
CA PHE A 162 27.74 30.88 -18.45
C PHE A 162 28.08 31.14 -19.93
N LYS A 163 27.87 32.37 -20.41
CA LYS A 163 28.24 32.78 -21.78
C LYS A 163 29.70 33.17 -21.93
N GLN A 164 30.43 33.41 -20.83
CA GLN A 164 31.82 33.89 -20.87
C GLN A 164 32.86 32.76 -20.89
N MET A 165 32.46 31.51 -20.67
CA MET A 165 33.35 30.34 -20.68
C MET A 165 33.48 29.67 -22.06
N GLN A 166 32.87 30.24 -23.11
CA GLN A 166 32.94 29.71 -24.48
C GLN A 166 33.87 30.51 -25.41
N HIS A 167 34.71 31.37 -24.86
CA HIS A 167 35.76 32.08 -25.60
C HIS A 167 37.15 31.80 -25.04
#